data_AF-A0A521V5R7-F1
#
_entry.id   AF-A0A521V5R7-F1
#
_cell.length_a   1.000
_cell.length_b   1.000
_cell.length_c   1.000
_cell.angle_alpha   90.00
_cell.angle_beta   90.00
_cell.angle_gamma   90.00
#
_symmetry.space_group_name_H-M   'P 1'
#
loop_
_entity.id
_entity.type
_entity.pdbx_description
1 polymer ?
#
loop_
_entity_poly.entity_id
_entity_poly.type
_entity_poly.pdbx_seq_one_letter_code
_entity_poly.pdbx_strand_id
1 'polypeptide(L)'
;MNGKNGYAVFFFPQALEALGDAIKPYLQDSPAGPHLVCQEIDTGGALIEMTLEGVTTEGRSVQLELMVPGSMVRMIVSSQSDGDFGFGPRLQAATLPAAGPTAEPAHAPPGAIPDGGALPPDSPKAPAPDDDL
;
A
#
# COMPACT_ATOMS: atom_id res chain seq x y z
N MET A 1 -24.09 -6.17 -17.02
CA MET A 1 -23.07 -7.02 -16.36
C MET A 1 -21.85 -6.15 -16.15
N ASN A 2 -21.75 -5.49 -14.99
CA ASN A 2 -20.70 -4.50 -14.73
C ASN A 2 -19.43 -5.19 -14.25
N GLY A 3 -18.31 -4.92 -14.94
CA GLY A 3 -16.98 -5.29 -14.49
C GLY A 3 -16.77 -4.77 -13.07
N LYS A 4 -16.49 -5.68 -12.15
CA LYS A 4 -16.23 -5.34 -10.75
C LYS A 4 -14.81 -4.79 -10.66
N ASN A 5 -14.64 -3.51 -10.98
CA ASN A 5 -13.43 -2.77 -10.64
C ASN A 5 -13.46 -2.48 -9.14
N GLY A 6 -12.41 -2.86 -8.41
CA GLY A 6 -12.34 -2.62 -6.97
C GLY A 6 -11.40 -3.57 -6.23
N TYR A 7 -11.49 -3.53 -4.91
CA TYR A 7 -10.67 -4.30 -3.99
C TYR A 7 -11.54 -5.21 -3.14
N ALA A 8 -11.12 -6.45 -2.95
CA ALA A 8 -11.65 -7.37 -1.95
C ALA A 8 -10.70 -7.40 -0.74
N VAL A 9 -11.20 -7.00 0.43
CA VAL A 9 -10.44 -6.90 1.67
C VAL A 9 -10.87 -7.99 2.63
N PHE A 10 -9.94 -8.86 2.97
CA PHE A 10 -10.13 -9.97 3.90
C PHE A 10 -9.55 -9.59 5.25
N PHE A 11 -10.33 -9.84 6.31
CA PHE A 11 -9.92 -9.58 7.69
C PHE A 11 -9.48 -10.86 8.39
N PHE A 12 -8.70 -10.72 9.45
CA PHE A 12 -8.51 -11.82 10.40
C PHE A 12 -9.80 -12.07 11.18
N PRO A 13 -10.06 -13.31 11.67
CA PRO A 13 -11.27 -13.61 12.44
C PRO A 13 -11.47 -12.67 13.64
N GLN A 14 -10.40 -12.42 14.41
CA GLN A 14 -10.41 -11.48 15.54
C GLN A 14 -10.83 -10.05 15.15
N ALA A 15 -10.54 -9.62 13.93
CA ALA A 15 -10.92 -8.31 13.43
C ALA A 15 -12.40 -8.26 13.08
N LEU A 16 -12.97 -9.34 12.55
CA LEU A 16 -14.42 -9.43 12.32
C LEU A 16 -15.19 -9.42 13.64
N GLU A 17 -14.64 -10.03 14.69
CA GLU A 17 -15.22 -9.98 16.04
C GLU A 17 -15.15 -8.57 16.63
N ALA A 18 -14.03 -7.86 16.45
CA ALA A 18 -13.83 -6.51 16.97
C ALA A 18 -14.62 -5.43 16.20
N LEU A 19 -14.63 -5.49 14.87
CA LEU A 19 -15.39 -4.57 14.01
C LEU A 19 -16.90 -4.86 14.09
N GLY A 20 -17.26 -6.10 14.41
CA GLY A 20 -18.60 -6.48 14.86
C GLY A 20 -19.70 -6.16 13.86
N ASP A 21 -20.87 -5.79 14.39
CA ASP A 21 -22.10 -5.55 13.62
C ASP A 21 -22.01 -4.35 12.66
N ALA A 22 -21.05 -3.44 12.85
CA ALA A 22 -20.91 -2.24 12.03
C ALA A 22 -20.56 -2.57 10.57
N ILE A 23 -19.72 -3.58 10.35
CA ILE A 23 -19.28 -3.97 9.00
C ILE A 23 -20.08 -5.12 8.40
N LYS A 24 -20.82 -5.88 9.22
CA LYS A 24 -21.63 -7.02 8.78
C LYS A 24 -22.54 -6.76 7.58
N PRO A 25 -23.29 -5.65 7.49
CA PRO A 25 -24.17 -5.43 6.34
C PRO A 25 -23.42 -5.21 5.02
N TYR A 26 -22.11 -4.96 5.07
CA TYR A 26 -21.26 -4.71 3.90
C TYR A 26 -20.36 -5.91 3.56
N LEU A 27 -20.30 -6.92 4.43
CA LEU A 27 -19.53 -8.14 4.17
C LEU A 27 -20.20 -8.97 3.07
N GLN A 28 -19.38 -9.45 2.15
CA GLN A 28 -19.76 -10.45 1.16
C GLN A 28 -19.13 -11.79 1.50
N ASP A 29 -19.93 -12.85 1.41
CA ASP A 29 -19.44 -14.20 1.52
C ASP A 29 -18.97 -14.73 0.16
N SER A 30 -17.80 -15.36 0.17
CA SER A 30 -17.24 -16.06 -0.99
C SER A 30 -16.65 -17.41 -0.56
N PRO A 31 -16.34 -18.32 -1.50
CA PRO A 31 -15.59 -19.54 -1.18
C PRO A 31 -14.24 -19.28 -0.50
N ALA A 32 -13.66 -18.09 -0.66
CA ALA A 32 -12.42 -17.67 -0.01
C ALA A 32 -12.62 -17.08 1.41
N GLY A 33 -13.88 -16.97 1.85
CA GLY A 33 -14.29 -16.39 3.13
C GLY A 33 -14.98 -15.02 3.03
N PRO A 34 -15.38 -14.46 4.17
CA PRO A 34 -16.01 -13.14 4.26
C PRO A 34 -15.01 -12.04 3.92
N HIS A 35 -15.43 -11.09 3.09
CA HIS A 35 -14.61 -9.97 2.63
C HIS A 35 -15.45 -8.72 2.39
N LEU A 36 -14.83 -7.55 2.49
CA LEU A 36 -15.41 -6.29 2.06
C LEU A 36 -15.03 -6.00 0.62
N VAL A 37 -15.97 -5.46 -0.15
CA VAL A 37 -15.72 -4.95 -1.51
C VAL A 37 -15.64 -3.43 -1.45
N CYS A 38 -14.51 -2.87 -1.87
CA CYS A 38 -14.21 -1.44 -1.82
C CYS A 38 -13.89 -0.93 -3.23
N GLN A 39 -14.20 0.33 -3.52
CA GLN A 39 -13.82 0.98 -4.78
C GLN A 39 -12.39 1.50 -4.73
N GLU A 40 -12.00 2.07 -3.59
CA GLU A 40 -10.67 2.64 -3.39
C GLU A 40 -10.06 2.15 -2.08
N ILE A 41 -8.73 2.12 -2.03
CA ILE A 41 -7.94 1.81 -0.85
C ILE A 41 -6.71 2.70 -0.79
N ASP A 42 -6.42 3.26 0.38
CA ASP A 42 -5.19 3.97 0.69
C ASP A 42 -4.50 3.28 1.89
N THR A 43 -3.25 2.89 1.70
CA THR A 43 -2.42 2.25 2.72
C THR A 43 -1.21 3.10 3.13
N GLY A 44 -1.18 4.39 2.74
CA GLY A 44 -0.08 5.31 3.03
C GLY A 44 -0.07 5.84 4.46
N GLY A 45 -1.18 5.73 5.19
CA GLY A 45 -1.35 6.18 6.57
C GLY A 45 -1.11 5.11 7.64
N ALA A 46 -1.34 5.48 8.91
CA ALA A 46 -1.33 4.55 10.03
C ALA A 46 -2.54 3.60 10.04
N LEU A 47 -3.63 4.03 9.39
CA LEU A 47 -4.82 3.24 9.14
C LEU A 47 -4.93 3.03 7.63
N ILE A 48 -5.51 1.90 7.25
CA ILE A 48 -5.92 1.63 5.88
C ILE A 48 -7.28 2.31 5.69
N GLU A 49 -7.35 3.21 4.73
CA GLU A 49 -8.57 3.94 4.37
C GLU A 49 -9.21 3.24 3.18
N MET A 50 -10.51 3.00 3.24
CA MET A 50 -11.25 2.29 2.20
C MET A 50 -12.55 3.00 1.90
N THR A 51 -12.90 3.10 0.63
CA THR A 51 -14.17 3.67 0.17
C THR A 51 -15.11 2.56 -0.29
N LEU A 52 -16.25 2.41 0.37
CA LEU A 52 -17.25 1.39 0.10
C LEU A 52 -18.53 2.00 -0.48
N GLU A 53 -19.20 1.25 -1.35
CA GLU A 53 -20.57 1.53 -1.74
C GLU A 53 -21.51 0.61 -0.96
N GLY A 54 -22.33 1.21 -0.12
CA GLY A 54 -23.40 0.56 0.61
C GLY A 54 -24.76 0.83 -0.01
N VAL A 55 -25.74 0.00 0.33
CA VAL A 55 -27.15 0.27 0.06
C VAL A 55 -27.85 0.42 1.40
N THR A 56 -28.53 1.54 1.59
CA THR A 56 -29.35 1.80 2.79
C THR A 56 -30.60 0.93 2.79
N THR A 57 -31.28 0.81 3.92
CA THR A 57 -32.56 0.08 4.05
C THR A 57 -33.68 0.64 3.15
N GLU A 58 -33.52 1.87 2.67
CA GLU A 58 -34.43 2.55 1.72
C GLU A 58 -34.08 2.27 0.25
N GLY A 59 -33.06 1.44 -0.02
CA GLY A 59 -32.59 1.13 -1.37
C GLY A 59 -31.74 2.23 -2.01
N ARG A 60 -31.35 3.27 -1.25
CA ARG A 60 -30.48 4.35 -1.73
C ARG A 60 -29.01 3.94 -1.60
N SER A 61 -28.22 4.15 -2.66
CA SER A 61 -26.77 3.99 -2.62
C SER A 61 -26.15 5.07 -1.72
N VAL A 62 -25.27 4.65 -0.82
CA VAL A 62 -24.49 5.51 0.06
C VAL A 62 -23.02 5.16 -0.10
N GLN A 63 -22.15 6.17 -0.16
CA GLN A 63 -20.71 5.95 -0.04
C GLN A 63 -20.30 6.10 1.42
N LEU A 64 -19.48 5.16 1.89
CA LEU A 64 -18.93 5.14 3.24
C LEU A 64 -17.41 5.06 3.17
N GLU A 65 -16.74 5.84 4.00
CA GLU A 65 -15.31 5.71 4.26
C GLU A 65 -15.09 4.90 5.53
N LEU A 66 -14.24 3.88 5.44
CA LEU A 66 -13.90 2.99 6.55
C LEU A 66 -12.38 3.01 6.76
N MET A 67 -11.96 3.34 7.97
CA MET A 67 -10.56 3.32 8.38
C MET A 67 -10.32 2.15 9.33
N VAL A 68 -9.38 1.28 9.00
CA VAL A 68 -9.05 0.09 9.80
C VAL A 68 -7.55 -0.02 10.04
N PRO A 69 -7.09 -0.46 11.22
CA PRO A 69 -5.69 -0.77 11.43
C PRO A 69 -5.22 -1.86 10.47
N GLY A 70 -4.03 -1.71 9.87
CA GLY A 70 -3.48 -2.72 8.97
C GLY A 70 -3.31 -4.10 9.62
N SER A 71 -3.10 -4.15 10.93
CA SER A 71 -3.02 -5.41 11.70
C SER A 71 -4.32 -6.22 11.72
N MET A 72 -5.45 -5.60 11.39
CA MET A 72 -6.75 -6.27 11.30
C MET A 72 -7.00 -6.91 9.93
N VAL A 73 -6.27 -6.44 8.90
CA VAL A 73 -6.42 -6.87 7.51
C VAL A 73 -5.47 -8.03 7.24
N ARG A 74 -6.03 -9.14 6.76
CA ARG A 74 -5.27 -10.35 6.38
C ARG A 74 -4.71 -10.23 4.97
N MET A 75 -5.51 -9.73 4.04
CA MET A 75 -5.17 -9.72 2.62
C MET A 75 -6.07 -8.74 1.86
N ILE A 76 -5.50 -8.02 0.89
CA ILE A 76 -6.23 -7.17 -0.04
C ILE A 76 -6.00 -7.72 -1.45
N VAL A 77 -7.08 -7.91 -2.21
CA VAL A 77 -7.05 -8.41 -3.58
C VAL A 77 -7.66 -7.37 -4.50
N SER A 78 -6.90 -6.83 -5.44
CA SER A 78 -7.42 -5.97 -6.51
C SER A 78 -7.95 -6.82 -7.66
N SER A 79 -9.14 -6.50 -8.16
CA SER A 79 -9.59 -6.96 -9.48
C SER A 79 -9.18 -5.94 -10.54
N GLN A 80 -8.88 -6.43 -11.75
CA GLN A 80 -8.30 -5.64 -12.85
C GLN A 80 -9.11 -4.37 -13.13
N SER A 81 -8.60 -3.24 -12.65
CA SER A 81 -8.92 -1.89 -13.11
C SER A 81 -8.20 -1.64 -14.43
N ASP A 82 -8.92 -1.05 -15.39
CA ASP A 82 -8.38 -0.65 -16.69
C ASP A 82 -7.21 0.34 -16.48
N GLY A 83 -5.97 -0.15 -16.60
CA GLY A 83 -4.75 0.66 -16.72
C GLY A 83 -4.00 1.06 -15.44
N ASP A 84 -4.64 1.10 -14.27
CA ASP A 84 -4.03 1.54 -12.99
C ASP A 84 -4.12 0.42 -11.94
N PHE A 85 -3.14 -0.50 -11.95
CA PHE A 85 -3.09 -1.66 -11.04
C PHE A 85 -1.87 -1.58 -10.11
N GLY A 86 -2.08 -1.41 -8.81
CA GLY A 86 -1.02 -1.43 -7.80
C GLY A 86 -1.35 -0.62 -6.53
N PHE A 87 -0.54 -0.78 -5.48
CA PHE A 87 -0.67 -0.10 -4.18
C PHE A 87 0.32 1.08 -4.02
N GLY A 88 0.81 1.62 -5.14
CA GLY A 88 1.82 2.68 -5.14
C GLY A 88 1.20 4.07 -5.03
N PRO A 89 1.94 5.09 -4.54
CA PRO A 89 1.50 6.47 -4.59
C PRO A 89 1.09 6.82 -6.01
N ARG A 90 -0.18 7.22 -6.20
CA ARG A 90 -0.63 7.82 -7.45
C ARG A 90 0.05 9.18 -7.57
N LEU A 91 1.29 9.21 -8.04
CA LEU A 91 1.83 10.40 -8.66
C LEU A 91 0.93 10.59 -9.88
N GLN A 92 -0.02 11.52 -9.81
CA GLN A 92 -0.70 12.00 -11.01
C GLN A 92 0.38 12.19 -12.05
N ALA A 93 0.29 11.48 -13.17
CA ALA A 93 1.21 11.65 -14.26
C ALA A 93 1.18 13.14 -14.60
N ALA A 94 2.21 13.87 -14.18
CA ALA A 94 2.35 15.26 -14.55
C ALA A 94 2.32 15.24 -16.07
N THR A 95 1.35 15.93 -16.67
CA THR A 95 1.33 16.15 -18.11
C THR A 95 2.62 16.88 -18.43
N LEU A 96 3.64 16.11 -18.83
CA LEU A 96 4.90 16.66 -19.29
C LEU A 96 4.55 17.49 -20.52
N PRO A 97 4.89 18.78 -20.57
CA PRO A 97 4.69 19.56 -21.78
C PRO A 97 5.45 18.85 -22.91
N ALA A 98 4.81 18.70 -24.07
CA ALA A 98 5.46 18.14 -25.24
C ALA A 98 6.76 18.89 -25.49
N ALA A 99 7.89 18.17 -25.46
CA ALA A 99 9.19 18.73 -25.81
C ALA A 99 9.08 19.28 -27.24
N GLY A 100 9.03 20.62 -27.35
CA GLY A 100 9.06 21.29 -28.63
C GLY A 100 10.40 21.01 -29.35
N PRO A 101 10.51 21.34 -30.65
CA PRO A 101 11.68 21.03 -31.48
C PRO A 101 12.98 21.77 -31.08
N THR A 102 13.01 22.43 -29.93
CA THR A 102 14.14 23.21 -29.39
C THR A 102 14.56 22.71 -28.00
N ALA A 103 14.29 21.44 -27.66
CA ALA A 103 14.87 20.85 -26.47
C ALA A 103 16.37 20.58 -26.67
N GLU A 104 17.20 21.06 -25.74
CA GLU A 104 18.65 20.84 -25.73
C GLU A 104 18.94 19.33 -25.56
N PRO A 105 19.88 18.73 -26.32
CA PRO A 105 20.11 17.29 -26.27
C PRO A 105 20.66 16.89 -24.89
N ALA A 106 20.13 15.81 -24.33
CA ALA A 106 20.64 15.23 -23.08
C ALA A 106 22.08 14.71 -23.28
N HIS A 107 23.07 15.55 -22.99
CA HIS A 107 24.50 15.21 -23.01
C HIS A 107 25.05 14.99 -21.59
N ALA A 108 24.38 14.15 -20.81
CA ALA A 108 24.97 13.62 -19.58
C ALA A 108 24.84 12.09 -19.60
N PRO A 109 25.96 11.33 -19.61
CA PRO A 109 25.88 9.89 -19.39
C PRO A 109 25.32 9.62 -17.98
N PRO A 110 24.56 8.53 -17.78
CA PRO A 110 24.04 8.17 -16.47
C PRO A 110 25.20 7.85 -15.52
N GLY A 111 25.40 8.71 -14.51
CA GLY A 111 26.37 8.48 -13.45
C GLY A 111 25.82 7.48 -12.43
N ALA A 112 25.88 6.19 -12.74
CA ALA A 112 25.69 5.13 -11.76
C ALA A 112 27.05 4.48 -11.48
N ILE A 113 27.71 4.85 -10.36
CA ILE A 113 28.37 3.99 -9.33
C ILE A 113 28.72 4.91 -8.13
N PRO A 114 28.29 4.63 -6.88
CA PRO A 114 29.00 5.13 -5.71
C PRO A 114 30.27 4.29 -5.50
N ASP A 115 31.42 4.83 -5.89
CA ASP A 115 32.73 4.32 -5.49
C ASP A 115 33.17 5.08 -4.24
N GLY A 116 33.55 4.35 -3.19
CA GLY A 116 34.32 4.91 -2.07
C GLY A 116 33.62 5.00 -0.71
N GLY A 117 33.50 3.85 -0.03
CA GLY A 117 33.45 3.79 1.43
C GLY A 117 34.71 3.10 1.94
N ALA A 118 35.70 3.89 2.35
CA ALA A 118 36.99 3.44 2.85
C ALA A 118 36.86 2.44 4.01
N LEU A 119 37.76 1.44 4.01
CA LEU A 119 38.02 0.55 5.16
C LEU A 119 38.31 1.38 6.42
N PRO A 120 37.73 1.05 7.59
CA PRO A 120 38.09 1.71 8.84
C PRO A 120 39.55 1.37 9.22
N PRO A 121 40.34 2.34 9.70
CA PRO A 121 41.67 2.08 10.24
C PRO A 121 41.60 1.31 11.57
N ASP A 122 42.55 0.39 11.72
CA ASP A 122 43.00 -0.34 12.90
C ASP A 122 42.34 0.02 14.25
N SER A 123 41.64 -0.97 14.81
CA SER A 123 41.29 -1.04 16.23
C SER A 123 42.56 -0.98 17.10
N PRO A 124 42.60 -0.17 18.17
CA PRO A 124 43.66 -0.26 19.16
C PRO A 124 43.63 -1.62 19.86
N LYS A 125 44.73 -2.36 19.74
CA LYS A 125 45.02 -3.62 20.45
C LYS A 125 44.94 -3.39 21.97
N ALA A 126 44.13 -4.19 22.64
CA ALA A 126 44.07 -4.27 24.10
C ALA A 126 45.45 -4.64 24.70
N PRO A 127 45.89 -4.03 25.82
CA PRO A 127 47.05 -4.51 26.55
C PRO A 127 46.77 -5.88 27.17
N ALA A 128 47.75 -6.78 27.04
CA ALA A 128 47.75 -8.11 27.64
C ALA A 128 47.85 -8.01 29.19
N PRO A 129 47.39 -9.04 29.92
CA PRO A 129 47.60 -9.12 31.37
C PRO A 129 49.08 -9.42 31.67
N ASP A 130 49.66 -8.64 32.59
CA ASP A 130 50.89 -8.97 33.31
C ASP A 130 50.61 -10.16 34.25
N ASP A 131 51.31 -11.27 34.04
CA ASP A 131 51.44 -12.39 34.96
C ASP A 131 52.93 -12.49 35.31
N ASP A 132 53.30 -11.99 36.50
CA ASP A 132 54.62 -12.10 37.12
C ASP A 132 54.46 -12.95 38.39
N LEU A 133 55.01 -14.17 38.35
CA LEU A 133 55.39 -14.98 39.52
C LEU A 133 56.70 -15.72 39.23
#